data_AF-A0A517S910-F1
#
_entry.id   AF-A0A517S910-F1
#
_cell.length_a   1.000
_cell.length_b   1.000
_cell.length_c   1.000
_cell.angle_alpha   90.00
_cell.angle_beta   90.00
_cell.angle_gamma   90.00
#
_symmetry.space_group_name_H-M   'P 1'
#
loop_
_entity.id
_entity.type
_entity.pdbx_description
1 polymer ?
#
loop_
_entity_poly.entity_id
_entity_poly.type
_entity_poly.pdbx_seq_one_letter_code
_entity_poly.pdbx_strand_id
1 'polypeptide(L)'
;MNNRNGNPRPRTKASAPVKTEQVIGVGSRFSLRDLRTGELDVYTLVLPADADITIHQISSFAPLGRAVVGHKAGSVVEFDAPAGKVKVRIESVQEAQVADPSGHIP
;
A
#
# COMPACT_ATOMS: atom_id res chain seq x y z
N MET A 1 -25.97 34.76 35.64
CA MET A 1 -26.74 34.46 34.42
C MET A 1 -25.87 34.77 33.20
N ASN A 2 -25.46 33.72 32.47
CA ASN A 2 -25.10 33.70 31.04
C ASN A 2 -23.64 34.03 30.65
N ASN A 3 -22.75 33.09 30.98
CA ASN A 3 -21.43 32.95 30.37
C ASN A 3 -21.60 32.46 28.93
N ARG A 4 -21.43 33.36 27.96
CA ARG A 4 -21.34 33.06 26.52
C ARG A 4 -19.99 32.40 26.22
N ASN A 5 -19.84 31.14 26.58
CA ASN A 5 -18.66 30.38 26.26
C ASN A 5 -18.86 29.88 24.83
N GLY A 6 -18.35 30.66 23.87
CA GLY A 6 -18.22 30.23 22.49
C GLY A 6 -17.51 28.88 22.45
N ASN A 7 -18.23 27.87 21.98
CA ASN A 7 -17.71 26.54 21.74
C ASN A 7 -16.39 26.66 20.95
N PRO A 8 -15.24 26.23 21.49
CA PRO A 8 -14.07 26.06 20.66
C PRO A 8 -14.42 24.98 19.63
N ARG A 9 -14.39 25.34 18.34
CA ARG A 9 -14.50 24.35 17.26
C ARG A 9 -13.55 23.20 17.62
N PRO A 10 -14.00 21.94 17.68
CA PRO A 10 -13.05 20.85 17.77
C PRO A 10 -12.16 20.99 16.53
N ARG A 11 -10.90 21.36 16.75
CA ARG A 11 -9.85 21.07 15.78
C ARG A 11 -9.93 19.56 15.59
N THR A 12 -10.50 19.11 14.50
CA THR A 12 -10.48 17.72 14.06
C THR A 12 -9.02 17.37 13.79
N LYS A 13 -8.25 17.14 14.86
CA LYS A 13 -7.03 16.36 14.80
C LYS A 13 -7.46 14.91 14.92
N ALA A 14 -6.82 14.07 14.12
CA ALA A 14 -7.13 12.68 13.87
C ALA A 14 -8.35 12.49 12.95
N SER A 15 -8.09 12.53 11.64
CA SER A 15 -8.52 11.38 10.85
C SER A 15 -7.93 10.16 11.55
N ALA A 16 -8.72 9.52 12.41
CA ALA A 16 -8.37 8.21 12.94
C ALA A 16 -7.98 7.36 11.72
N PRO A 17 -6.82 6.67 11.72
CA PRO A 17 -6.44 5.85 10.59
C PRO A 17 -7.60 4.88 10.41
N VAL A 18 -8.29 5.00 9.28
CA VAL A 18 -9.36 4.09 8.96
C VAL A 18 -8.72 2.73 9.08
N LYS A 19 -9.26 1.88 9.96
CA LYS A 19 -8.85 0.48 10.07
C LYS A 19 -9.37 -0.22 8.82
N THR A 20 -8.89 0.22 7.66
CA THR A 20 -9.07 -0.46 6.39
C THR A 20 -8.21 -1.70 6.50
N GLU A 21 -8.86 -2.85 6.36
CA GLU A 21 -8.20 -4.08 5.93
C GLU A 21 -7.09 -3.68 4.94
N GLN A 22 -5.81 -3.82 5.31
CA GLN A 22 -4.68 -3.27 4.55
C GLN A 22 -4.56 -4.04 3.23
N VAL A 23 -5.35 -3.60 2.25
CA VAL A 23 -5.41 -4.12 0.90
C VAL A 23 -4.36 -3.42 0.06
N ILE A 24 -3.75 -4.15 -0.85
CA ILE A 24 -2.77 -3.61 -1.78
C ILE A 24 -3.53 -2.76 -2.80
N GLY A 25 -3.35 -1.45 -2.71
CA GLY A 25 -3.83 -0.47 -3.67
C GLY A 25 -2.68 0.13 -4.47
N VAL A 26 -3.01 0.93 -5.49
CA VAL A 26 -2.03 1.73 -6.22
C VAL A 26 -1.40 2.74 -5.26
N GLY A 27 -0.08 2.83 -5.23
CA GLY A 27 0.72 3.60 -4.28
C GLY A 27 1.09 2.83 -3.00
N SER A 28 0.55 1.62 -2.78
CA SER A 28 0.89 0.81 -1.60
C SER A 28 2.20 0.04 -1.81
N ARG A 29 3.01 -0.05 -0.75
CA ARG A 29 4.22 -0.88 -0.69
C ARG A 29 3.93 -2.17 0.04
N PHE A 30 4.30 -3.31 -0.53
CA PHE A 30 3.98 -4.62 0.02
C PHE A 30 5.17 -5.57 -0.10
N SER A 31 5.27 -6.49 0.85
CA SER A 31 6.31 -7.51 0.88
C SER A 31 5.73 -8.84 0.41
N LEU A 32 6.37 -9.44 -0.58
CA LEU A 32 6.05 -10.75 -1.11
C LEU A 32 7.13 -11.73 -0.71
N ARG A 33 6.71 -12.89 -0.20
CA ARG A 33 7.59 -14.01 0.06
C ARG A 33 7.38 -15.09 -0.98
N ASP A 34 8.41 -15.41 -1.74
CA ASP A 34 8.38 -16.54 -2.65
C ASP A 34 8.28 -17.84 -1.84
N LEU A 35 7.24 -18.64 -2.10
CA LEU A 35 7.00 -19.90 -1.37
C LEU A 35 7.85 -21.07 -1.87
N ARG A 36 8.53 -20.90 -3.00
CA ARG A 36 9.43 -21.90 -3.62
C ARG A 36 10.87 -21.72 -3.14
N THR A 37 11.37 -20.49 -3.06
CA THR A 37 12.75 -20.19 -2.60
C THR A 37 12.79 -19.71 -1.14
N GLY A 38 11.70 -19.15 -0.63
CA GLY A 38 11.64 -18.54 0.70
C GLY A 38 12.13 -17.09 0.75
N GLU A 39 12.49 -16.51 -0.40
CA GLU A 39 13.01 -15.15 -0.54
C GLU A 39 11.92 -14.11 -0.29
N LEU A 40 12.28 -12.98 0.33
CA LEU A 40 11.36 -11.89 0.66
C LEU A 40 11.71 -10.65 -0.16
N ASP A 41 10.83 -10.29 -1.08
CA ASP A 41 10.95 -9.13 -1.94
C ASP A 41 9.92 -8.06 -1.57
N VAL A 42 10.31 -6.79 -1.68
CA VAL A 42 9.41 -5.67 -1.39
C VAL A 42 9.14 -4.93 -2.68
N TYR A 43 7.87 -4.80 -3.03
CA TYR A 43 7.42 -4.11 -4.24
C TYR A 43 6.45 -2.99 -3.90
N THR A 44 6.33 -2.02 -4.81
CA THR A 44 5.31 -0.97 -4.74
C THR A 44 4.38 -1.11 -5.92
N LEU A 45 3.07 -1.12 -5.66
CA LEU A 45 2.08 -1.18 -6.74
C LEU A 45 1.93 0.24 -7.30
N VAL A 46 2.15 0.43 -8.58
CA VAL A 46 2.03 1.74 -9.23
C VAL A 46 1.24 1.63 -10.54
N LEU A 47 0.95 2.77 -11.15
CA LEU A 47 0.35 2.83 -12.48
C LEU A 47 1.36 2.39 -13.55
N PRO A 48 0.90 1.93 -14.73
CA PRO A 48 1.79 1.51 -15.81
C PRO A 48 2.70 2.64 -16.33
N ALA A 49 2.28 3.89 -16.18
CA ALA A 49 3.10 5.05 -16.52
C ALA A 49 4.32 5.23 -15.59
N ASP A 50 4.20 4.80 -14.33
CA ASP A 50 5.22 4.98 -13.28
C ASP A 50 5.93 3.66 -12.92
N ALA A 51 5.61 2.57 -13.61
CA ALA A 51 6.13 1.24 -13.32
C ALA A 51 7.59 1.12 -13.73
N ASP A 52 8.43 0.79 -12.75
CA ASP A 52 9.87 0.69 -12.94
C ASP A 52 10.43 -0.50 -12.14
N ILE A 53 10.77 -1.56 -12.86
CA ILE A 53 11.28 -2.80 -12.28
C ILE A 53 12.65 -2.61 -11.61
N THR A 54 13.43 -1.60 -12.04
CA THR A 54 14.77 -1.35 -11.48
C THR A 54 14.71 -0.89 -10.03
N ILE A 55 13.58 -0.28 -9.64
CA ILE A 55 13.30 0.20 -8.28
C ILE A 55 12.13 -0.56 -7.64
N HIS A 56 11.88 -1.80 -8.08
CA HIS A 56 10.85 -2.68 -7.53
C HIS A 56 9.43 -2.11 -7.56
N GLN A 57 9.12 -1.31 -8.58
CA GLN A 57 7.77 -0.81 -8.82
C GLN A 57 7.07 -1.68 -9.86
N ILE A 58 5.92 -2.23 -9.48
CA ILE A 58 5.13 -3.14 -10.30
C ILE A 58 3.88 -2.42 -10.79
N SER A 59 3.64 -2.48 -12.09
CA SER A 59 2.39 -1.95 -12.66
C SER A 59 1.19 -2.76 -12.19
N SER A 60 0.11 -2.08 -11.83
CA SER A 60 -1.22 -2.68 -11.65
C SER A 60 -1.73 -3.45 -12.89
N PHE A 61 -1.17 -3.20 -14.08
CA PHE A 61 -1.51 -3.95 -15.31
C PHE A 61 -0.63 -5.18 -15.54
N ALA A 62 0.48 -5.32 -14.82
CA ALA A 62 1.33 -6.51 -14.90
C ALA A 62 0.60 -7.72 -14.31
N PRO A 63 0.91 -8.97 -14.75
CA PRO A 63 0.30 -10.18 -14.20
C PRO A 63 0.45 -10.26 -12.67
N LEU A 64 1.62 -9.88 -12.13
CA LEU A 64 1.83 -9.78 -10.69
C LEU A 64 0.94 -8.71 -10.03
N GLY A 65 0.90 -7.48 -10.58
CA GLY A 65 0.12 -6.38 -10.03
C GLY A 65 -1.38 -6.70 -9.96
N ARG A 66 -1.92 -7.32 -11.01
CA ARG A 66 -3.31 -7.79 -11.06
C ARG A 66 -3.60 -8.93 -10.08
N ALA A 67 -2.60 -9.76 -9.80
CA ALA A 67 -2.73 -10.85 -8.84
C ALA A 67 -2.72 -10.36 -7.39
N VAL A 68 -2.00 -9.27 -7.08
CA VAL A 68 -1.88 -8.74 -5.71
C VAL A 68 -2.87 -7.62 -5.40
N VAL A 69 -3.34 -6.86 -6.40
CA VAL A 69 -4.25 -5.73 -6.17
C VAL A 69 -5.54 -6.20 -5.51
N GLY A 70 -5.96 -5.49 -4.45
CA GLY A 70 -7.13 -5.87 -3.65
C GLY A 70 -6.92 -7.04 -2.69
N HIS A 71 -5.77 -7.71 -2.71
CA HIS A 71 -5.40 -8.69 -1.68
C HIS A 71 -4.79 -8.01 -0.46
N LYS A 72 -4.88 -8.69 0.68
CA LYS A 72 -4.34 -8.24 1.97
C LYS A 72 -3.17 -9.09 2.45
N ALA A 73 -2.43 -8.55 3.41
CA ALA A 73 -1.38 -9.29 4.13
C ALA A 73 -1.89 -10.67 4.62
N GLY A 74 -1.04 -11.67 4.46
CA GLY A 74 -1.32 -13.08 4.72
C GLY A 74 -1.86 -13.87 3.52
N SER A 75 -2.34 -13.20 2.46
CA SER A 75 -2.87 -13.88 1.26
C SER A 75 -1.74 -14.46 0.39
N VAL A 76 -1.98 -15.63 -0.20
CA VAL A 76 -1.09 -16.25 -1.18
C VAL A 76 -1.69 -16.04 -2.57
N VAL A 77 -0.87 -15.58 -3.50
CA VAL A 77 -1.27 -15.37 -4.89
C VAL A 77 -0.35 -16.16 -5.82
N GLU A 78 -0.92 -16.72 -6.87
CA GLU A 78 -0.19 -17.38 -7.95
C GLU A 78 -0.36 -16.54 -9.21
N PHE A 79 0.74 -16.29 -9.91
CA PHE A 79 0.72 -15.57 -11.18
C PHE A 79 1.67 -16.22 -12.19
N ASP A 80 1.35 -16.06 -13.46
CA ASP A 80 2.20 -16.50 -14.55
C ASP A 80 3.25 -15.42 -14.85
N ALA A 81 4.51 -15.73 -14.54
CA ALA A 81 5.67 -14.93 -14.90
C ALA A 81 6.27 -15.46 -16.21
N PRO A 82 7.06 -14.65 -16.94
CA PRO A 82 7.79 -15.14 -18.11
C PRO A 82 8.76 -16.30 -17.78
N ALA A 83 9.20 -16.41 -16.53
CA ALA A 83 10.02 -17.52 -16.03
C ALA A 83 9.21 -18.76 -15.58
N GLY A 84 7.88 -18.74 -15.73
CA GLY A 84 6.96 -19.80 -15.30
C GLY A 84 6.01 -19.36 -14.18
N LYS A 85 5.23 -20.30 -13.64
CA LYS A 85 4.30 -20.05 -12.52
C LYS A 85 5.06 -19.74 -11.24
N VAL A 86 4.74 -18.61 -10.62
CA VAL A 86 5.35 -18.16 -9.36
C VAL A 86 4.26 -18.05 -8.29
N LYS A 87 4.54 -18.60 -7.10
CA LYS A 87 3.67 -18.51 -5.92
C LYS A 87 4.32 -17.64 -4.88
N VAL A 88 3.65 -16.55 -4.53
CA VAL A 88 4.12 -15.60 -3.52
C VAL A 88 3.07 -15.40 -2.46
N ARG A 89 3.52 -15.20 -1.22
CA ARG A 89 2.68 -14.83 -0.09
C ARG A 89 2.91 -13.37 0.27
N ILE A 90 1.84 -12.61 0.40
CA ILE A 90 1.92 -11.24 0.92
C ILE A 90 2.21 -11.36 2.41
N GLU A 91 3.40 -10.97 2.86
CA GLU A 91 3.76 -10.97 4.28
C GLU A 91 3.19 -9.73 4.97
N SER A 92 3.37 -8.56 4.36
CA SER A 92 2.96 -7.27 4.93
C SER A 92 2.56 -6.29 3.83
N VAL A 93 1.61 -5.41 4.16
CA VAL A 93 1.21 -4.28 3.31
C VAL A 93 1.42 -3.01 4.13
N GLN A 94 2.08 -2.04 3.52
CA GLN A 94 2.36 -0.73 4.07
C GLN A 94 1.79 0.30 3.11
N GLU A 95 0.86 1.13 3.59
CA GLU A 95 0.53 2.35 2.87
C GLU A 95 1.81 3.20 2.79
N ALA A 96 2.19 3.62 1.58
CA ALA A 96 3.25 4.60 1.45
C ALA A 96 2.77 5.85 2.18
N GLN A 97 3.30 6.08 3.37
CA GLN A 97 3.19 7.35 4.05
C GLN A 97 3.90 8.33 3.13
N VAL A 98 3.11 9.01 2.29
CA VAL A 98 3.49 10.28 1.70
C VAL A 98 3.71 11.20 2.89
N ALA A 99 4.92 11.17 3.45
CA ALA A 99 5.37 12.21 4.33
C ALA A 99 5.20 13.50 3.54
N ASP A 100 4.36 14.38 4.06
CA ASP A 100 4.10 15.70 3.53
C ASP A 100 5.17 16.64 4.13
N PRO A 101 6.31 16.94 3.47
CA PRO A 101 7.26 17.93 3.96
C PRO A 101 6.80 19.35 3.59
N SER A 102 5.51 19.64 3.65
CA SER A 102 5.00 20.99 3.41
C SER A 102 4.34 21.52 4.67
N GLY A 103 5.19 21.89 5.62
CA GLY A 103 4.85 22.92 6.59
C GLY A 103 4.48 24.20 5.85
N HIS A 104 3.18 24.40 5.64
CA HIS A 104 2.65 25.71 5.30
C HIS A 104 1.93 26.25 6.54
N ILE A 105 2.58 27.23 7.17
CA ILE A 105 2.04 28.05 8.25
C ILE A 105 1.20 29.15 7.58
N PRO A 106 -0.10 29.26 7.89
CA PRO A 106 -0.76 30.55 7.95
C PRO A 106 -0.68 31.14 9.36
#